data_AF-A0A6G2RZA5-F1
#
_entry.id   AF-A0A6G2RZA5-F1
#
_cell.length_a   1.000
_cell.length_b   1.000
_cell.length_c   1.000
_cell.angle_alpha   90.00
_cell.angle_beta   90.00
_cell.angle_gamma   90.00
#
_symmetry.space_group_name_H-M   'P 1'
#
loop_
_entity.id
_entity.type
_entity.pdbx_description
1 polymer ?
#
loop_
_entity_poly.entity_id
_entity_poly.type
_entity_poly.pdbx_seq_one_letter_code
_entity_poly.pdbx_strand_id
1 'polypeptide(L)'
;MRKEQEFVDLLHERLDALRSGARTTMDEALPQAGGTFQARLERDVLVAEQAELLAGFEAGEHGLCFGRLAFRDGRDHHIGRIGIRRDDVDRTPLVIDWR
;
A
#
# COMPACT_ATOMS: atom_id res chain seq x y z
N MET A 1 16.15 -0.98 -19.81
CA MET A 1 14.85 -1.63 -20.04
C MET A 1 14.59 -2.76 -19.05
N ARG A 2 15.31 -3.89 -19.07
CA ARG A 2 15.02 -5.04 -18.16
C ARG A 2 14.95 -4.69 -16.66
N LYS A 3 15.91 -3.93 -16.12
CA LYS A 3 15.91 -3.51 -14.70
C LYS A 3 14.71 -2.65 -14.29
N GLU A 4 14.20 -1.85 -15.23
CA GLU A 4 13.04 -0.99 -14.97
C GLU A 4 11.77 -1.84 -14.94
N GLN A 5 11.67 -2.83 -15.85
CA GLN A 5 10.56 -3.77 -15.86
C GLN A 5 10.52 -4.61 -14.59
N GLU A 6 11.67 -5.18 -14.17
CA GLU A 6 11.79 -5.94 -12.92
C GLU A 6 11.35 -5.10 -11.70
N PHE A 7 11.62 -3.79 -11.70
CA PHE A 7 11.19 -2.90 -10.64
C PHE A 7 9.67 -2.64 -10.69
N VAL A 8 9.11 -2.40 -11.88
CA VAL A 8 7.65 -2.23 -12.05
C VAL A 8 6.90 -3.50 -11.64
N ASP A 9 7.39 -4.68 -12.01
CA ASP A 9 6.80 -5.97 -11.63
C ASP A 9 6.79 -6.12 -10.10
N LEU A 10 7.92 -5.81 -9.44
CA LEU A 10 8.02 -5.79 -7.98
C LEU A 10 7.01 -4.82 -7.33
N LEU A 11 6.78 -3.65 -7.93
CA LEU A 11 5.80 -2.69 -7.42
C LEU A 11 4.38 -3.23 -7.50
N HIS A 12 4.01 -3.87 -8.61
CA HIS A 12 2.71 -4.49 -8.77
C HIS A 12 2.51 -5.63 -7.78
N GLU A 13 3.49 -6.52 -7.63
CA GLU A 13 3.45 -7.60 -6.63
C GLU A 13 3.24 -7.04 -5.21
N ARG A 14 3.95 -5.95 -4.87
CA ARG A 14 3.80 -5.33 -3.55
C ARG A 14 2.42 -4.68 -3.38
N LEU A 15 1.89 -4.02 -4.41
CA LEU A 15 0.55 -3.43 -4.38
C LEU A 15 -0.51 -4.51 -4.16
N ASP A 16 -0.41 -5.63 -4.86
CA ASP A 16 -1.33 -6.76 -4.73
C ASP A 16 -1.27 -7.38 -3.33
N ALA A 17 -0.08 -7.50 -2.75
CA ALA A 17 0.08 -7.95 -1.37
C ALA A 17 -0.59 -6.99 -0.37
N LEU A 18 -0.48 -5.67 -0.57
CA LEU A 18 -1.13 -4.67 0.28
C LEU A 18 -2.66 -4.72 0.16
N ARG A 19 -3.18 -4.84 -1.07
CA ARG A 19 -4.62 -5.00 -1.35
C ARG A 19 -5.19 -6.25 -0.69
N SER A 20 -4.48 -7.38 -0.85
CA SER A 20 -4.85 -8.66 -0.25
C SER A 20 -4.89 -8.56 1.27
N GLY A 21 -3.86 -8.00 1.89
CA GLY A 21 -3.80 -7.81 3.35
C GLY A 21 -4.97 -6.97 3.88
N ALA A 22 -5.26 -5.82 3.25
CA ALA A 22 -6.38 -4.97 3.63
C ALA A 22 -7.73 -5.71 3.52
N ARG A 23 -7.93 -6.47 2.42
CA ARG A 23 -9.14 -7.28 2.22
C ARG A 23 -9.27 -8.36 3.29
N THR A 24 -8.21 -9.10 3.59
CA THR A 24 -8.22 -10.14 4.63
C THR A 24 -8.55 -9.55 5.99
N THR A 25 -7.99 -8.39 6.36
CA THR A 25 -8.34 -7.72 7.62
C THR A 25 -9.82 -7.34 7.70
N MET A 26 -10.41 -6.84 6.60
CA MET A 26 -11.84 -6.57 6.54
C MET A 26 -12.68 -7.85 6.68
N ASP A 27 -12.31 -8.91 5.95
CA ASP A 27 -13.03 -10.19 5.96
C ASP A 27 -12.96 -10.88 7.33
N GLU A 28 -11.88 -10.69 8.09
CA GLU A 28 -11.74 -11.17 9.47
C GLU A 28 -12.55 -10.33 10.48
N ALA A 29 -12.71 -9.03 10.23
CA ALA A 29 -13.43 -8.11 11.11
C ALA A 29 -14.96 -8.22 10.97
N LEU A 30 -15.48 -8.47 9.75
CA LEU A 30 -16.91 -8.49 9.44
C LEU A 30 -17.74 -9.53 10.23
N PRO A 31 -17.30 -10.80 10.41
CA PRO A 31 -18.03 -11.83 11.14
C PRO A 31 -18.20 -11.53 12.64
N GLN A 32 -17.41 -10.59 13.19
CA GLN A 32 -17.40 -10.24 14.62
C GLN A 32 -18.59 -9.35 15.03
N ALA A 33 -19.78 -9.60 14.48
CA ALA A 33 -20.98 -8.81 14.70
C ALA A 33 -21.59 -8.93 16.12
N GLY A 34 -21.05 -9.82 16.97
CA GLY A 34 -21.42 -9.96 18.39
C GLY A 34 -20.52 -9.14 19.33
N GLY A 35 -21.04 -8.75 20.49
CA GLY A 35 -20.25 -8.07 21.53
C GLY A 35 -20.84 -6.76 22.05
N THR A 36 -20.03 -6.02 22.80
CA THR A 36 -20.39 -4.71 23.38
C THR A 36 -20.54 -3.65 22.28
N PHE A 37 -21.12 -2.49 22.62
CA PHE A 37 -21.14 -1.34 21.72
C PHE A 37 -19.71 -0.91 21.29
N GLN A 38 -18.76 -0.96 22.22
CA GLN A 38 -17.35 -0.62 21.95
C GLN A 38 -16.75 -1.54 20.88
N ALA A 39 -16.95 -2.86 20.99
CA ALA A 39 -16.42 -3.81 20.00
C ALA A 39 -16.96 -3.57 18.59
N ARG A 40 -18.25 -3.20 18.48
CA ARG A 40 -18.85 -2.83 17.18
C ARG A 40 -18.24 -1.54 16.62
N LEU A 41 -18.02 -0.54 17.47
CA LEU A 41 -17.40 0.72 17.04
C LEU A 41 -15.96 0.52 16.58
N GLU A 42 -15.15 -0.22 17.33
CA GLU A 42 -13.76 -0.55 16.97
C GLU A 42 -13.71 -1.29 15.62
N ARG A 43 -14.62 -2.25 15.40
CA ARG A 43 -14.76 -2.95 14.12
C ARG A 43 -15.12 -1.98 12.98
N ASP A 44 -16.11 -1.12 13.18
CA ASP A 44 -16.59 -0.20 12.13
C ASP A 44 -15.48 0.79 11.72
N VAL A 45 -14.70 1.28 12.69
CA VAL A 45 -13.52 2.11 12.44
C VAL A 45 -12.48 1.33 11.63
N LEU A 46 -12.12 0.12 12.06
CA LEU A 46 -11.15 -0.72 11.36
C LEU A 46 -11.56 -0.98 9.90
N VAL A 47 -12.82 -1.35 9.67
CA VAL A 47 -13.35 -1.62 8.33
C VAL A 47 -13.31 -0.35 7.47
N ALA A 48 -13.66 0.81 8.03
CA ALA A 48 -13.60 2.08 7.31
C ALA A 48 -12.16 2.46 6.92
N GLU A 49 -11.19 2.31 7.84
CA GLU A 49 -9.78 2.57 7.59
C GLU A 49 -9.21 1.67 6.49
N GLN A 50 -9.50 0.36 6.54
CA GLN A 50 -9.05 -0.58 5.52
C GLN A 50 -9.71 -0.31 4.15
N ALA A 51 -10.98 0.09 4.14
CA ALA A 51 -11.67 0.46 2.89
C ALA A 51 -11.06 1.71 2.25
N GLU A 52 -10.67 2.71 3.06
CA GLU A 52 -10.00 3.92 2.58
C GLU A 52 -8.61 3.60 2.02
N LEU A 53 -7.83 2.74 2.70
CA LEU A 53 -6.53 2.27 2.20
C LEU A 53 -6.67 1.56 0.85
N LEU A 54 -7.65 0.65 0.74
CA LEU A 54 -7.91 -0.08 -0.49
C LEU A 54 -8.30 0.86 -1.64
N ALA A 55 -9.19 1.81 -1.40
CA ALA A 55 -9.57 2.83 -2.38
C ALA A 55 -8.36 3.67 -2.83
N GLY A 56 -7.45 3.99 -1.90
CA GLY A 56 -6.17 4.62 -2.20
C GLY A 56 -5.33 3.77 -3.17
N PHE A 57 -5.17 2.48 -2.89
CA PHE A 57 -4.43 1.53 -3.74
C PHE A 57 -5.04 1.34 -5.14
N GLU A 58 -6.36 1.35 -5.26
CA GLU A 58 -7.07 1.27 -6.55
C GLU A 58 -6.89 2.57 -7.36
N ALA A 59 -6.97 3.73 -6.72
CA ALA A 59 -6.86 5.02 -7.40
C ALA A 59 -5.47 5.29 -8.00
N GLY A 60 -4.39 4.82 -7.36
CA GLY A 60 -3.02 5.04 -7.84
C GLY A 60 -2.42 3.92 -8.69
N GLU A 61 -3.20 2.90 -9.06
CA GLU A 61 -2.75 1.81 -9.94
C GLU A 61 -2.23 2.32 -11.28
N HIS A 62 -2.90 3.33 -11.84
CA HIS A 62 -2.41 4.05 -13.01
C HIS A 62 -1.35 5.07 -12.59
N GLY A 63 -0.10 4.80 -12.95
CA GLY A 63 1.05 5.66 -12.63
C GLY A 63 1.62 5.44 -11.23
N LEU A 64 1.74 4.16 -10.82
CA LEU A 64 2.42 3.71 -9.61
C LEU A 64 3.80 4.33 -9.44
N CYS A 65 4.55 4.44 -10.53
CA CYS A 65 5.81 5.17 -10.61
C CYS A 65 5.80 5.99 -11.90
N PHE A 66 6.00 7.30 -11.79
CA PHE A 66 6.07 8.20 -12.95
C PHE A 66 7.41 8.94 -13.04
N GLY A 67 8.30 8.76 -12.08
CA GLY A 67 9.60 9.42 -12.09
C GLY A 67 10.63 8.76 -11.17
N ARG A 68 11.90 9.10 -11.40
CA ARG A 68 13.03 8.69 -10.57
C ARG A 68 13.95 9.87 -10.34
N LEU A 69 14.33 10.10 -9.09
CA LEU A 69 15.35 11.06 -8.67
C LEU A 69 16.65 10.30 -8.41
N ALA A 70 17.69 10.59 -9.20
CA ALA A 70 19.03 10.05 -8.98
C ALA A 70 19.88 11.08 -8.23
N PHE A 71 20.41 10.69 -7.08
CA PHE A 71 21.22 11.53 -6.21
C PHE A 71 22.71 11.35 -6.52
N ARG A 72 23.51 12.39 -6.23
CA ARG A 72 24.95 12.40 -6.53
C ARG A 72 25.75 11.41 -5.67
N ASP A 73 25.16 10.90 -4.59
CA ASP A 73 25.72 9.87 -3.72
C ASP A 73 25.36 8.44 -4.15
N GLY A 74 24.72 8.29 -5.32
CA GLY A 74 24.37 6.99 -5.88
C GLY A 74 23.03 6.42 -5.41
N ARG A 75 22.31 7.11 -4.52
CA ARG A 75 20.94 6.74 -4.16
C ARG A 75 19.98 7.11 -5.28
N ASP A 76 18.90 6.35 -5.42
CA ASP A 76 17.76 6.72 -6.23
C ASP A 76 16.45 6.62 -5.43
N HIS A 77 15.48 7.45 -5.81
CA HIS A 77 14.15 7.43 -5.24
C HIS A 77 13.14 7.44 -6.38
N HIS A 78 12.22 6.48 -6.35
CA HIS A 78 11.11 6.42 -7.30
C HIS A 78 9.94 7.24 -6.74
N ILE A 79 9.29 8.02 -7.61
CA ILE A 79 8.23 8.94 -7.26
C ILE A 79 6.93 8.47 -7.92
N GLY A 80 5.87 8.42 -7.13
CA GLY A 80 4.58 7.90 -7.55
C GLY A 80 3.42 8.54 -6.82
N ARG A 81 2.20 8.13 -7.17
CA ARG A 81 0.96 8.64 -6.55
C ARG A 81 0.65 8.07 -5.17
N ILE A 82 1.31 6.96 -4.83
CA ILE A 82 1.14 6.26 -3.56
C ILE A 82 2.51 5.91 -3.04
N GLY A 83 2.74 6.14 -1.75
CA GLY A 83 3.93 5.66 -1.06
C GLY A 83 3.88 4.13 -0.90
N ILE A 84 4.84 3.42 -1.46
CA ILE A 84 4.96 1.97 -1.33
C ILE A 84 6.26 1.64 -0.60
N ARG A 85 6.16 0.73 0.38
CA ARG A 85 7.29 0.28 1.20
C ARG A 85 7.47 -1.22 1.06
N ARG A 86 8.72 -1.66 1.10
CA ARG A 86 9.06 -3.09 1.19
C ARG A 86 8.49 -3.66 2.49
N ASP A 87 8.23 -4.97 2.46
CA ASP A 87 7.89 -5.73 3.65
C ASP A 87 9.15 -6.20 4.38
N ASP A 88 9.96 -5.24 4.80
CA ASP A 88 11.13 -5.46 5.64
C ASP A 88 10.96 -4.71 6.98
N VAL A 89 11.86 -5.00 7.92
CA VAL A 89 11.86 -4.39 9.25
C VAL A 89 12.00 -2.86 9.15
N ASP A 90 12.81 -2.38 8.21
CA ASP A 90 13.11 -0.97 8.03
C ASP A 90 12.04 -0.20 7.24
N ARG A 91 11.01 -0.91 6.74
CA ARG A 91 9.95 -0.35 5.89
C ARG A 91 10.54 0.47 4.74
N THR A 92 11.55 -0.09 4.07
CA THR A 92 12.35 0.58 3.04
C THR A 92 11.43 1.14 1.96
N PRO A 93 11.54 2.44 1.62
CA PRO A 93 10.70 3.05 0.59
C PRO A 93 11.04 2.47 -0.79
N LEU A 94 10.05 1.92 -1.46
CA LEU A 94 10.11 1.55 -2.87
C LEU A 94 9.66 2.72 -3.75
N VAL A 95 8.57 3.38 -3.36
CA VAL A 95 8.02 4.58 -4.01
C VAL A 95 7.72 5.62 -2.94
N ILE A 96 8.10 6.86 -3.21
CA ILE A 96 7.76 8.04 -2.42
C ILE A 96 6.51 8.70 -3.04
N ASP A 97 5.52 9.00 -2.20
CA ASP A 97 4.35 9.82 -2.59
C ASP A 97 4.84 11.24 -2.92
N TRP A 98 4.33 11.81 -4.01
CA TRP A 98 4.69 13.15 -4.45
C TRP A 98 4.08 14.28 -3.62
N ARG A 99 3.09 13.97 -2.78
CA ARG A 99 2.48 14.90 -1.82
C ARG A 99 3.29 14.96 -0.53
#